data_AF-A0A094RSI8-F1
#
_entry.id   AF-A0A094RSI8-F1
#
_cell.length_a   1.000
_cell.length_b   1.000
_cell.length_c   1.000
_cell.angle_alpha   90.00
_cell.angle_beta   90.00
_cell.angle_gamma   90.00
#
_symmetry.space_group_name_H-M   'P 1'
#
loop_
_entity.id
_entity.type
_entity.pdbx_description
1 polymer ?
#
loop_
_entity_poly.entity_id
_entity_poly.type
_entity_poly.pdbx_seq_one_letter_code
_entity_poly.pdbx_strand_id
1 'polypeptide(L)'
;LESGADPVPLVAAFASKLRIMARVMGDRRSAGELASVIGAAPWQIDRARRDLSGWSEGGLARAIVAVASADANVKGATRDPVYALERMVTVVSTYGLS
;
A
#
# COMPACT_ATOMS: atom_id res chain seq x y z
N LEU A 1 4.17 11.96 16.53
CA LEU A 1 4.06 12.07 15.07
C LEU A 1 3.49 13.44 14.74
N GLU A 2 4.32 14.46 14.52
CA GLU A 2 3.89 15.79 14.02
C GLU A 2 4.66 16.11 12.73
N SER A 3 4.52 15.25 11.71
CA SER A 3 5.25 15.43 10.44
C SER A 3 4.60 16.45 9.49
N GLY A 4 3.54 17.16 9.91
CA GLY A 4 2.86 18.20 9.10
C GLY A 4 2.23 17.71 7.78
N ALA A 5 2.34 16.42 7.45
CA ALA A 5 1.73 15.83 6.28
C ALA A 5 0.23 15.63 6.52
N ASP A 6 -0.60 16.16 5.62
CA ASP A 6 -2.03 15.89 5.62
C ASP A 6 -2.23 14.35 5.57
N PRO A 7 -2.97 13.79 6.54
CA PRO A 7 -3.18 12.34 6.64
C PRO A 7 -3.87 11.76 5.40
N VAL A 8 -4.70 12.53 4.67
CA VAL A 8 -5.41 12.03 3.49
C VAL A 8 -4.44 11.72 2.34
N PRO A 9 -3.58 12.65 1.86
CA PRO A 9 -2.53 12.35 0.89
C PRO A 9 -1.58 11.23 1.31
N LEU A 10 -1.25 11.14 2.60
CA LEU A 10 -0.37 10.09 3.11
C LEU A 10 -0.98 8.70 2.88
N VAL A 11 -2.21 8.47 3.32
CA VAL A 11 -2.90 7.19 3.15
C VAL A 11 -3.11 6.87 1.68
N ALA A 12 -3.46 7.88 0.87
CA ALA A 12 -3.61 7.71 -0.57
C ALA A 12 -2.30 7.21 -1.25
N ALA A 13 -1.14 7.71 -0.80
CA ALA A 13 0.16 7.26 -1.30
C ALA A 13 0.44 5.79 -0.95
N PHE A 14 0.15 5.37 0.29
CA PHE A 14 0.24 3.96 0.67
C PHE A 14 -0.71 3.07 -0.16
N ALA A 15 -1.96 3.51 -0.32
CA ALA A 15 -2.98 2.76 -1.08
C ALA A 15 -2.56 2.56 -2.54
N SER A 16 -2.06 3.62 -3.18
CA SER A 16 -1.56 3.56 -4.56
C SER A 16 -0.40 2.56 -4.68
N LYS A 17 0.58 2.66 -3.78
CA LYS A 17 1.76 1.78 -3.77
C LYS A 17 1.37 0.31 -3.61
N LEU A 18 0.56 -0.03 -2.60
CA LEU A 18 0.17 -1.41 -2.34
C LEU A 18 -0.68 -2.01 -3.47
N ARG A 19 -1.52 -1.22 -4.15
CA ARG A 19 -2.28 -1.70 -5.31
C ARG A 19 -1.39 -2.06 -6.49
N ILE A 20 -0.33 -1.29 -6.75
CA ILE A 20 0.64 -1.64 -7.80
C ILE A 20 1.34 -2.95 -7.42
N MET A 21 1.79 -3.08 -6.16
CA MET A 21 2.40 -4.32 -5.67
C MET A 21 1.48 -5.52 -5.84
N ALA A 22 0.19 -5.38 -5.51
CA ALA A 22 -0.78 -6.47 -5.63
C ALA A 22 -1.01 -6.90 -7.07
N ARG A 23 -1.01 -5.97 -8.03
CA ARG A 23 -1.14 -6.29 -9.47
C ARG A 23 0.09 -6.99 -10.04
N VAL A 24 1.25 -6.84 -9.39
CA VAL A 24 2.53 -7.40 -9.82
C VAL A 24 2.82 -8.74 -9.13
N MET A 25 2.26 -8.97 -7.94
CA MET A 25 2.48 -10.19 -7.16
C MET A 25 2.03 -11.43 -7.94
N GLY A 26 2.91 -12.44 -8.01
CA GLY A 26 2.64 -13.71 -8.70
C GLY A 26 2.67 -13.63 -10.23
N ASP A 27 2.83 -12.44 -10.83
CA ASP A 27 2.82 -12.27 -12.27
C ASP A 27 4.21 -12.51 -12.90
N ARG A 28 4.25 -13.35 -13.93
CA ARG A 28 5.49 -13.80 -14.59
C ARG A 28 5.83 -13.03 -15.87
N ARG A 29 4.96 -12.14 -16.34
CA ARG A 29 5.20 -11.33 -17.56
C ARG A 29 6.40 -10.40 -17.37
N SER A 30 6.95 -9.86 -18.46
CA SER A 30 8.01 -8.85 -18.36
C SER A 30 7.48 -7.54 -17.76
N ALA A 31 8.39 -6.67 -17.29
CA ALA A 31 8.01 -5.35 -16.78
C ALA A 31 7.33 -4.49 -17.85
N GLY A 32 7.71 -4.63 -19.13
CA GLY A 32 7.10 -3.90 -20.24
C GLY A 32 5.67 -4.36 -20.53
N GLU A 33 5.41 -5.66 -20.50
CA GLU A 33 4.06 -6.22 -20.69
C GLU A 33 3.13 -5.86 -19.52
N LEU A 34 3.65 -5.85 -18.29
CA LEU A 34 2.85 -5.42 -17.14
C LEU A 34 2.61 -3.91 -17.13
N ALA A 35 3.60 -3.12 -17.55
CA ALA A 35 3.49 -1.67 -17.65
C ALA A 35 2.31 -1.26 -18.55
N SER A 36 2.16 -1.90 -19.71
CA SER A 36 1.04 -1.61 -20.63
C SER A 36 -0.33 -2.00 -20.06
N VAL A 37 -0.41 -3.10 -19.31
CA VAL A 37 -1.65 -3.60 -18.70
C VAL A 37 -2.06 -2.77 -17.48
N ILE A 38 -1.09 -2.42 -16.63
CA ILE A 38 -1.33 -1.73 -15.35
C ILE A 38 -1.48 -0.22 -15.55
N GLY A 39 -0.97 0.33 -16.65
CA GLY A 39 -0.92 1.78 -16.90
C GLY A 39 0.16 2.48 -16.07
N ALA A 40 1.29 1.80 -15.83
CA ALA A 40 2.41 2.31 -15.05
C ALA A 40 3.71 2.22 -15.89
N ALA A 41 4.70 3.05 -15.59
CA ALA A 41 5.98 2.95 -16.28
C ALA A 41 6.73 1.64 -15.90
N PRO A 42 7.55 1.05 -16.79
CA PRO A 42 8.28 -0.20 -16.50
C PRO A 42 9.09 -0.16 -15.19
N TRP A 43 9.74 0.97 -14.90
CA TRP A 43 10.50 1.15 -13.67
C TRP A 43 9.64 1.08 -12.39
N GLN A 44 8.34 1.42 -12.47
CA GLN A 44 7.41 1.27 -11.36
C GLN A 44 7.07 -0.20 -11.12
N ILE A 45 7.00 -1.01 -12.17
CA ILE A 45 6.82 -2.45 -12.07
C ILE A 45 8.05 -3.08 -11.42
N ASP A 46 9.25 -2.73 -11.87
CA ASP A 46 10.50 -3.24 -11.28
C ASP A 46 10.63 -2.83 -9.80
N ARG A 47 10.27 -1.58 -9.48
CA ARG A 47 10.23 -1.12 -8.09
C ARG A 47 9.23 -1.92 -7.27
N ALA A 48 8.02 -2.14 -7.78
CA ALA A 48 7.00 -2.95 -7.09
C ALA A 48 7.47 -4.38 -6.85
N ARG A 49 8.15 -5.01 -7.82
CA ARG A 49 8.77 -6.34 -7.67
C ARG A 49 9.80 -6.39 -6.56
N ARG A 50 10.66 -5.36 -6.44
CA ARG A 50 11.63 -5.27 -5.34
C ARG A 50 10.94 -5.07 -4.00
N ASP A 51 9.94 -4.20 -3.95
CA ASP A 51 9.19 -3.90 -2.73
C ASP A 51 8.36 -5.10 -2.23
N LEU A 52 8.09 -6.10 -3.09
CA LEU A 52 7.44 -7.37 -2.73
C LEU A 52 8.35 -8.32 -1.94
N SER A 53 9.66 -8.05 -1.83
CA SER A 53 10.54 -8.86 -0.98
C SER A 53 10.02 -8.85 0.47
N GLY A 54 9.84 -10.04 1.05
CA GLY A 54 9.29 -10.20 2.40
C GLY A 54 7.76 -10.20 2.50
N TRP A 55 7.04 -9.89 1.42
CA TRP A 55 5.58 -9.95 1.40
C TRP A 55 5.08 -11.35 1.03
N SER A 56 4.05 -11.80 1.76
CA SER A 56 3.16 -12.88 1.31
C SER A 56 1.89 -12.29 0.72
N GLU A 57 1.15 -13.08 -0.06
CA GLU A 57 -0.17 -12.68 -0.58
C GLU A 57 -1.14 -12.31 0.54
N GLY A 58 -1.22 -13.14 1.57
CA GLY A 58 -2.04 -12.87 2.75
C GLY A 58 -1.60 -11.63 3.52
N GLY A 59 -0.29 -11.40 3.66
CA GLY A 59 0.26 -10.21 4.30
C GLY A 59 -0.09 -8.93 3.54
N LEU A 60 0.05 -8.96 2.21
CA LEU A 60 -0.28 -7.82 1.36
C LEU A 60 -1.79 -7.52 1.38
N ALA A 61 -2.64 -8.55 1.33
CA ALA A 61 -4.08 -8.39 1.46
C ALA A 61 -4.47 -7.73 2.79
N ARG A 62 -3.88 -8.16 3.91
CA ARG A 62 -4.12 -7.54 5.23
C ARG A 62 -3.67 -6.09 5.28
N ALA A 63 -2.52 -5.76 4.69
CA ALA A 63 -2.05 -4.38 4.60
C ALA A 63 -2.98 -3.50 3.75
N ILE A 64 -3.51 -4.00 2.63
CA ILE A 64 -4.48 -3.27 1.79
C ILE A 64 -5.76 -2.98 2.59
N VAL A 65 -6.26 -3.93 3.37
CA VAL A 65 -7.42 -3.72 4.24
C VAL A 65 -7.13 -2.66 5.30
N ALA A 66 -5.97 -2.73 5.97
CA ALA A 66 -5.59 -1.74 6.98
C ALA A 66 -5.48 -0.31 6.40
N VAL A 67 -4.91 -0.17 5.20
CA VAL A 67 -4.84 1.11 4.49
C VAL A 67 -6.24 1.60 4.09
N ALA A 68 -7.12 0.72 3.60
CA ALA A 68 -8.50 1.09 3.27
C ALA A 68 -9.29 1.55 4.50
N SER A 69 -9.09 0.88 5.65
CA SER A 69 -9.65 1.32 6.93
C SER A 69 -9.12 2.70 7.33
N ALA A 70 -7.81 2.94 7.24
CA ALA A 70 -7.24 4.25 7.52
C ALA A 70 -7.81 5.34 6.60
N ASP A 71 -7.98 5.05 5.31
CA ASP A 71 -8.51 5.99 4.30
C ASP A 71 -9.93 6.44 4.66
N ALA A 72 -10.78 5.48 5.06
CA ALA A 72 -12.12 5.77 5.53
C ALA A 72 -12.12 6.62 6.81
N ASN A 73 -11.20 6.36 7.75
CA ASN A 73 -11.13 7.09 9.01
C ASN A 73 -10.66 8.54 8.82
N VAL A 74 -9.64 8.78 7.98
CA VAL A 74 -9.10 10.13 7.72
C VAL A 74 -10.06 10.98 6.88
N LYS A 75 -10.89 10.35 6.02
CA LYS A 75 -11.93 11.04 5.24
C LYS A 75 -13.25 11.22 6.00
N GLY A 76 -13.56 10.31 6.94
CA GLY A 76 -14.83 10.25 7.66
C GLY A 76 -14.86 10.93 9.02
N ALA A 77 -13.75 11.55 9.45
CA ALA A 77 -13.63 12.24 10.74
C ALA A 77 -14.12 11.38 11.94
N THR A 78 -13.54 10.18 12.08
CA THR A 78 -13.68 9.37 13.30
C THR A 78 -13.05 10.06 14.53
N ARG A 79 -13.32 9.54 15.73
CA ARG A 79 -12.80 10.08 17.00
C ARG A 79 -11.27 9.98 17.13
N ASP A 80 -10.60 9.09 16.39
CA ASP A 80 -9.15 8.89 16.48
C ASP A 80 -8.50 8.50 15.12
N PRO A 81 -8.24 9.48 14.23
CA PRO A 81 -7.55 9.24 12.97
C PRO A 81 -6.06 8.90 13.16
N VAL A 82 -5.45 9.34 14.27
CA VAL A 82 -4.03 9.06 14.56
C VAL A 82 -3.84 7.58 14.85
N TYR A 83 -4.68 7.00 15.72
CA TYR A 83 -4.64 5.57 16.00
C TYR A 83 -4.85 4.71 14.74
N ALA A 84 -5.76 5.12 13.84
CA ALA A 84 -5.97 4.42 12.58
C ALA A 84 -4.71 4.42 11.69
N LEU A 85 -3.98 5.54 11.65
CA LEU A 85 -2.70 5.66 10.94
C LEU A 85 -1.60 4.82 11.59
N GLU A 86 -1.48 4.85 12.92
CA GLU A 86 -0.51 4.04 13.65
C GLU A 86 -0.71 2.55 13.37
N ARG A 87 -1.96 2.08 13.48
CA ARG A 87 -2.35 0.70 13.13
C ARG A 87 -1.99 0.37 11.68
N MET A 88 -2.30 1.24 10.73
CA MET A 88 -1.94 1.05 9.32
C MET A 88 -0.42 0.91 9.15
N VAL A 89 0.36 1.80 9.76
CA VAL A 89 1.83 1.79 9.67
C VAL A 89 2.39 0.51 10.28
N THR A 90 1.90 0.06 11.43
CA THR A 90 2.32 -1.20 12.06
C THR A 90 2.02 -2.41 11.17
N VAL A 91 0.84 -2.49 10.57
CA VAL A 91 0.50 -3.60 9.66
C VAL A 91 1.42 -3.58 8.43
N VAL A 92 1.66 -2.42 7.82
CA VAL A 92 2.51 -2.31 6.62
C VAL A 92 3.97 -2.61 6.93
N SER A 93 4.51 -2.09 8.04
CA SER A 93 5.92 -2.27 8.42
C SER A 93 6.27 -3.70 8.81
N THR A 94 5.27 -4.48 9.24
CA THR A 94 5.42 -5.89 9.59
C THR A 94 5.02 -6.83 8.46
N TYR A 95 4.92 -6.35 7.21
CA TYR A 95 4.50 -7.16 6.06
C TYR A 95 3.13 -7.83 6.25
N GLY A 96 2.25 -7.18 7.00
CA GLY A 96 0.93 -7.67 7.36
C GLY A 96 0.93 -8.73 8.46
N LEU A 97 1.93 -8.83 9.33
CA LEU A 97 1.97 -9.83 10.41
C LEU A 97 1.24 -9.40 11.71
N SER A 98 0.59 -8.23 11.72
CA SER A 98 -0.06 -7.65 12.91
C SER A 98 -1.55 -8.00 13.05
#